data_AF-A0A0N0V2S8-F1
#
_entry.id   AF-A0A0N0V2S8-F1
#
_cell.length_a   1.000
_cell.length_b   1.000
_cell.length_c   1.000
_cell.angle_alpha   90.00
_cell.angle_beta   90.00
_cell.angle_gamma   90.00
#
_symmetry.space_group_name_H-M   'P 1'
#
loop_
_entity.id
_entity.type
_entity.pdbx_description
1 polymer ?
#
loop_
_entity_poly.entity_id
_entity_poly.type
_entity_poly.pdbx_seq_one_letter_code
_entity_poly.pdbx_strand_id
1 'polypeptide(L)'
;MAPSFFLDFRSDLSVEPETINHMFIALRAFFDYLVRIERISVNPLTDIPALKSKSYVPYIFSPQEVESLLEAIEKNIRSNSESNFLIDLAAYSVISLMARCGLRISEPLKLRDEHYRKNEKTIYIERTKFNKDRLIPLPEA
;
A
#
# COMPACT_ATOMS: atom_id res chain seq x y z
N MET A 1 -12.88 -32.04 -9.00
CA MET A 1 -12.12 -32.09 -7.72
C MET A 1 -13.11 -31.93 -6.58
N ALA A 2 -12.97 -32.72 -5.52
CA ALA A 2 -13.86 -32.66 -4.37
C ALA A 2 -13.47 -31.49 -3.43
N PRO A 3 -14.43 -30.84 -2.76
CA PRO A 3 -14.15 -29.78 -1.77
C PRO A 3 -13.21 -30.22 -0.63
N SER A 4 -13.21 -31.51 -0.27
CA SER A 4 -12.33 -32.08 0.78
C SER A 4 -10.85 -31.85 0.49
N PHE A 5 -10.42 -32.06 -0.76
CA PHE A 5 -9.04 -31.83 -1.17
C PHE A 5 -8.55 -30.42 -0.83
N PHE A 6 -9.40 -29.41 -1.03
CA PHE A 6 -9.04 -28.02 -0.76
C PHE A 6 -9.08 -27.69 0.74
N LEU A 7 -9.90 -28.39 1.53
CA LEU A 7 -9.88 -28.26 2.98
C LEU A 7 -8.61 -28.88 3.58
N ASP A 8 -8.19 -30.03 3.05
CA ASP A 8 -6.94 -30.70 3.43
C ASP A 8 -5.75 -29.83 3.04
N PHE A 9 -5.69 -29.38 1.78
CA PHE A 9 -4.68 -28.45 1.30
C PHE A 9 -4.62 -27.17 2.14
N ARG A 10 -5.77 -26.62 2.53
CA ARG A 10 -5.82 -25.44 3.42
C ARG A 10 -5.20 -25.72 4.78
N SER A 11 -5.39 -26.92 5.31
CA SER A 11 -4.93 -27.32 6.65
C SER A 11 -3.43 -27.61 6.66
N ASP A 12 -2.87 -28.03 5.53
CA ASP A 12 -1.43 -28.25 5.35
C ASP A 12 -0.63 -26.95 5.23
N LEU A 13 -1.29 -25.79 5.03
CA LEU A 13 -0.64 -24.48 4.96
C LEU A 13 -0.35 -23.94 6.36
N SER A 14 0.93 -23.96 6.76
CA SER A 14 1.42 -23.38 8.02
C SER A 14 1.62 -21.86 7.96
N VAL A 15 0.62 -21.09 7.51
CA VAL A 15 0.68 -19.62 7.44
C VAL A 15 -0.54 -18.98 8.11
N GLU A 16 -0.48 -17.67 8.34
CA GLU A 16 -1.56 -16.92 8.98
C GLU A 16 -2.89 -17.03 8.20
N PRO A 17 -4.05 -17.09 8.89
CA PRO A 17 -5.36 -17.23 8.25
C PRO A 17 -5.67 -16.19 7.17
N GLU A 18 -5.17 -14.96 7.31
CA GLU A 18 -5.34 -13.90 6.32
C GLU A 18 -4.63 -14.21 5.01
N THR A 19 -3.40 -14.73 5.09
CA THR A 19 -2.63 -15.19 3.93
C THR A 19 -3.34 -16.33 3.21
N ILE A 20 -3.86 -17.30 3.98
CA ILE A 20 -4.66 -18.40 3.43
C ILE A 20 -5.91 -17.86 2.72
N ASN A 21 -6.64 -16.93 3.35
CA ASN A 21 -7.82 -16.32 2.76
C ASN A 21 -7.50 -15.61 1.43
N HIS A 22 -6.41 -14.84 1.35
CA HIS A 22 -5.97 -14.20 0.11
C HIS A 22 -5.63 -15.21 -0.99
N MET A 23 -4.93 -16.30 -0.65
CA MET A 23 -4.66 -17.39 -1.59
C MET A 23 -5.95 -18.00 -2.12
N PHE A 24 -6.93 -18.27 -1.24
CA PHE A 24 -8.21 -18.84 -1.63
C PHE A 24 -9.07 -17.86 -2.44
N ILE A 25 -8.97 -16.55 -2.22
CA ILE A 25 -9.61 -15.54 -3.08
C ILE A 25 -9.03 -15.60 -4.50
N ALA A 26 -7.70 -15.66 -4.64
CA ALA A 26 -7.05 -15.78 -5.95
C ALA A 26 -7.41 -17.10 -6.65
N LEU A 27 -7.43 -18.21 -5.89
CA LEU A 27 -7.77 -19.53 -6.41
C LEU A 27 -9.25 -19.60 -6.83
N ARG A 28 -10.17 -18.99 -6.08
CA ARG A 28 -11.58 -18.84 -6.50
C ARG A 28 -11.67 -18.10 -7.83
N ALA A 29 -11.00 -16.96 -7.97
CA ALA A 29 -11.00 -16.19 -9.21
C ALA A 29 -10.43 -16.98 -10.40
N PHE A 30 -9.43 -17.83 -10.17
CA PHE A 30 -8.89 -18.74 -11.18
C PHE A 30 -9.92 -19.79 -11.61
N PHE A 31 -10.62 -20.44 -10.68
CA PHE A 31 -11.67 -21.39 -11.03
C PHE A 31 -12.89 -20.73 -11.66
N ASP A 32 -13.27 -19.52 -11.24
CA ASP A 32 -14.30 -18.72 -11.90
C ASP A 32 -13.93 -18.44 -13.36
N TYR A 33 -12.65 -18.15 -13.63
CA TYR A 33 -12.16 -18.03 -14.99
C TYR A 33 -12.30 -19.35 -15.77
N LEU A 34 -11.93 -20.50 -15.18
CA LEU A 34 -12.08 -21.81 -15.82
C LEU A 34 -13.55 -22.17 -16.13
N VAL A 35 -14.47 -21.80 -15.24
CA VAL A 35 -15.92 -21.92 -15.49
C VAL A 35 -16.32 -21.03 -16.66
N ARG A 36 -15.88 -19.77 -16.66
CA ARG A 36 -16.20 -18.80 -17.72
C ARG A 36 -15.73 -19.23 -19.11
N ILE A 37 -14.61 -19.95 -19.21
CA ILE A 37 -14.12 -20.51 -20.48
C ILE A 37 -14.58 -21.96 -20.71
N GLU A 38 -15.58 -22.41 -19.96
CA GLU A 38 -16.25 -23.71 -20.09
C GLU A 38 -15.31 -24.93 -19.97
N ARG A 39 -14.17 -24.78 -19.29
CA ARG A 39 -13.23 -25.88 -19.02
C ARG A 39 -13.70 -26.76 -17.86
N ILE A 40 -14.48 -26.20 -16.96
CA ILE A 40 -15.17 -26.90 -15.88
C ILE A 40 -16.59 -26.33 -15.76
N SER A 41 -17.53 -27.12 -15.24
CA SER A 41 -18.93 -26.71 -15.11
C SER A 41 -19.21 -25.88 -13.86
N VAL A 42 -18.42 -26.05 -12.80
CA VAL A 42 -18.65 -25.41 -11.49
C VAL A 42 -17.33 -25.12 -10.79
N ASN A 43 -17.28 -24.02 -10.04
CA ASN A 43 -16.14 -23.67 -9.21
C ASN A 43 -16.12 -24.56 -7.94
N PRO A 44 -15.07 -25.38 -7.71
CA PRO A 44 -15.02 -26.30 -6.58
C PRO A 44 -14.79 -25.62 -5.23
N LEU A 45 -14.53 -24.31 -5.20
CA LEU A 45 -14.25 -23.52 -3.99
C LEU A 45 -15.44 -22.67 -3.53
N THR A 46 -16.58 -22.77 -4.20
CA THR A 46 -17.79 -21.97 -3.92
C THR A 46 -18.24 -22.12 -2.46
N ASP A 47 -18.25 -23.34 -1.94
CA ASP A 47 -18.77 -23.67 -0.61
C ASP A 47 -17.71 -23.68 0.50
N ILE A 48 -16.46 -23.32 0.19
CA ILE A 48 -15.40 -23.30 1.19
C ILE A 48 -15.44 -21.95 1.90
N PRO A 49 -15.67 -21.86 3.21
CA PRO A 49 -15.69 -20.57 3.91
C PRO A 49 -14.28 -20.02 4.12
N ALA A 50 -14.18 -18.70 4.23
CA ALA A 50 -12.95 -18.06 4.70
C ALA A 50 -12.66 -18.47 6.16
N LEU A 51 -11.38 -18.56 6.52
CA LEU A 51 -10.97 -18.72 7.90
C LEU A 51 -11.23 -17.42 8.67
N LYS A 52 -11.56 -17.54 9.96
CA LYS A 52 -11.69 -16.38 10.83
C LYS A 52 -10.32 -15.71 10.97
N SER A 53 -10.20 -14.49 10.45
CA SER A 53 -9.02 -13.66 10.63
C SER A 53 -9.29 -12.55 11.66
N LYS A 54 -8.22 -12.02 12.25
CA LYS A 54 -8.30 -10.87 13.15
C LYS A 54 -8.57 -9.63 12.32
N SER A 55 -9.57 -8.84 12.68
CA SER A 55 -9.80 -7.55 12.05
C SER A 55 -8.63 -6.61 12.37
N TYR A 56 -7.89 -6.19 11.35
CA TYR A 56 -6.91 -5.12 11.50
C TYR A 56 -7.63 -3.78 11.59
N VAL A 57 -7.49 -3.10 12.72
CA VAL A 57 -7.94 -1.72 12.89
C VAL A 57 -6.71 -0.83 12.75
N PRO A 58 -6.59 -0.05 11.65
CA PRO A 58 -5.45 0.84 11.50
C PRO A 58 -5.46 1.90 12.59
N TYR A 59 -4.29 2.16 13.15
CA TYR A 59 -4.10 3.32 14.02
C TYR A 59 -4.07 4.58 13.15
N ILE A 60 -4.98 5.51 13.42
CA ILE A 60 -5.06 6.79 12.71
C ILE A 60 -4.41 7.84 13.60
N PHE A 61 -3.29 8.40 13.14
CA PHE A 61 -2.58 9.46 13.85
C PHE A 61 -3.45 10.72 13.95
N SER A 62 -3.50 11.31 15.14
CA SER A 62 -4.04 12.66 15.34
C SER A 62 -3.11 13.71 14.72
N PRO A 63 -3.62 14.92 14.42
CA PRO A 63 -2.78 16.01 13.92
C PRO A 63 -1.57 16.32 14.81
N GLN A 64 -1.74 16.22 16.14
CA GLN A 64 -0.68 16.49 17.11
C GLN A 64 0.42 15.42 17.08
N GLU A 65 0.05 14.16 16.89
CA GLU A 65 1.02 13.06 16.76
C GLU A 65 1.78 13.12 15.44
N VAL A 66 1.11 13.50 14.34
CA VAL A 66 1.76 13.75 13.07
C VAL A 66 2.81 14.84 13.21
N GLU A 67 2.47 15.96 13.85
CA GLU A 67 3.42 17.05 14.05
C GLU A 67 4.58 16.63 14.97
N SER A 68 4.28 15.93 16.06
CA SER A 68 5.30 15.40 16.98
C SER A 68 6.27 14.43 16.27
N LEU A 69 5.75 13.60 15.36
CA LEU A 69 6.56 12.70 14.54
C LEU A 69 7.47 13.48 13.57
N LEU A 70 6.92 14.46 12.86
CA LEU A 70 7.68 15.28 11.91
C LEU A 70 8.78 16.08 12.61
N GLU A 71 8.47 16.71 13.74
CA GLU A 71 9.46 17.42 14.57
C GLU A 71 10.56 16.49 15.06
N ALA A 72 10.22 15.27 15.49
CA ALA A 72 11.20 14.30 15.95
C ALA A 72 12.15 13.88 14.83
N ILE A 73 11.65 13.68 13.61
CA ILE A 73 12.49 13.36 12.45
C ILE A 73 13.40 14.54 12.12
N GLU A 74 12.85 15.75 12.07
CA GLU A 74 13.59 16.98 11.76
C GLU A 74 14.75 17.20 12.74
N LYS A 75 14.51 17.05 14.05
CA LYS A 75 15.54 17.18 15.10
C LYS A 75 16.67 16.15 14.98
N ASN A 76 16.44 15.04 14.28
CA ASN A 76 17.41 13.97 14.09
C ASN A 76 18.13 14.01 12.72
N ILE A 77 17.91 15.04 11.90
CA ILE A 77 18.62 15.21 10.63
C ILE A 77 20.12 15.38 10.89
N ARG A 78 20.92 14.44 10.39
CA ARG A 78 22.37 14.44 10.60
C ARG A 78 23.04 15.44 9.68
N SER A 79 23.91 16.27 10.26
CA SER A 79 24.73 17.24 9.51
C SER A 79 26.23 16.90 9.53
N ASN A 80 26.57 15.66 9.88
CA ASN A 80 27.97 15.21 9.98
C ASN A 80 28.62 14.93 8.62
N SER A 81 27.84 14.72 7.56
CA SER A 81 28.30 14.66 6.17
C SER A 81 27.17 15.09 5.23
N GLU A 82 27.53 15.59 4.05
CA GLU A 82 26.55 15.97 3.03
C GLU A 82 25.65 14.80 2.62
N SER A 83 26.22 13.60 2.47
CA SER A 83 25.47 12.39 2.13
C SER A 83 24.41 12.04 3.19
N ASN A 84 24.79 12.04 4.47
CA ASN A 84 23.84 11.75 5.55
C ASN A 84 22.74 12.81 5.62
N PHE A 85 23.09 14.08 5.47
CA PHE A 85 22.14 15.19 5.46
C PHE A 85 21.10 15.03 4.34
N LEU A 86 21.54 14.74 3.12
CA LEU A 86 20.64 14.56 1.97
C LEU A 86 19.72 13.35 2.13
N ILE A 87 20.22 12.23 2.68
CA ILE A 87 19.41 11.04 2.94
C ILE A 87 18.31 11.34 3.98
N ASP A 88 18.68 12.00 5.09
CA ASP A 88 17.75 12.31 6.16
C ASP A 88 16.71 13.36 5.72
N LEU A 89 17.14 14.37 4.96
CA LEU A 89 16.26 15.38 4.39
C LEU A 89 15.28 14.78 3.37
N ALA A 90 15.74 13.81 2.55
CA ALA A 90 14.88 13.08 1.64
C ALA A 90 13.84 12.25 2.40
N ALA A 91 14.25 11.54 3.45
CA ALA A 91 13.34 10.77 4.29
C ALA A 91 12.28 11.67 4.96
N TYR A 92 12.70 12.80 5.54
CA TYR A 92 11.79 13.81 6.10
C TYR A 92 10.80 14.32 5.04
N SER A 93 11.29 14.67 3.85
CA SER A 93 10.46 15.18 2.75
C SER A 93 9.42 14.15 2.29
N VAL A 94 9.82 12.88 2.15
CA VAL A 94 8.91 11.78 1.80
C VAL A 94 7.82 11.63 2.86
N ILE A 95 8.19 11.57 4.14
CA ILE A 95 7.22 11.40 5.24
C ILE A 95 6.29 12.60 5.34
N SER A 96 6.81 13.82 5.20
CA SER A 96 6.02 15.07 5.20
C SER A 96 5.01 15.10 4.05
N LEU A 97 5.40 14.71 2.84
CA LEU A 97 4.48 14.61 1.69
C LEU A 97 3.42 13.52 1.91
N MET A 98 3.77 12.38 2.50
CA MET A 98 2.79 11.36 2.83
C MET A 98 1.78 11.87 3.87
N ALA A 99 2.27 12.50 4.94
CA ALA A 99 1.45 12.97 6.05
C ALA A 99 0.57 14.16 5.69
N ARG A 100 1.11 15.16 4.98
CA ARG A 100 0.43 16.43 4.68
C ARG A 100 -0.31 16.43 3.34
N CYS A 101 0.15 15.65 2.36
CA CYS A 101 -0.40 15.64 1.00
C CYS A 101 -1.09 14.31 0.63
N GLY A 102 -1.11 13.31 1.54
CA GLY A 102 -1.81 12.04 1.33
C GLY A 102 -1.21 11.19 0.21
N LEU A 103 0.09 11.33 -0.06
CA LEU A 103 0.76 10.49 -1.04
C LEU A 103 0.90 9.05 -0.52
N ARG A 104 0.71 8.08 -1.42
CA ARG A 104 1.10 6.69 -1.20
C ARG A 104 2.61 6.60 -1.22
N ILE A 105 3.19 5.68 -0.44
CA ILE A 105 4.65 5.51 -0.32
C ILE A 105 5.42 5.42 -1.64
N SER A 106 4.82 4.84 -2.69
CA SER A 106 5.46 4.68 -4.00
C SER A 106 5.45 5.94 -4.88
N GLU A 107 4.63 6.94 -4.54
CA GLU A 107 4.47 8.16 -5.32
C GLU A 107 5.61 9.18 -5.06
N PRO A 108 5.97 9.54 -3.81
CA PRO A 108 7.05 10.50 -3.55
C PRO A 108 8.42 9.92 -3.95
N LEU A 109 8.60 8.60 -3.90
CA LEU A 109 9.81 7.92 -4.34
C LEU A 109 10.07 8.02 -5.86
N LYS A 110 9.05 8.40 -6.64
CA LYS A 110 9.15 8.60 -8.09
C LYS A 110 9.20 10.07 -8.48
N LEU A 111 9.20 10.98 -7.50
CA LEU A 111 9.27 12.40 -7.77
C LEU A 111 10.62 12.77 -8.37
N ARG A 112 10.57 13.72 -9.30
CA ARG A 112 11.69 14.31 -10.01
C ARG A 112 11.47 15.82 -9.96
N ASP A 113 12.54 16.59 -10.14
CA ASP A 113 12.47 18.06 -10.08
C ASP A 113 11.44 18.65 -11.05
N GLU A 114 11.29 18.05 -12.24
CA GLU A 114 10.29 18.44 -13.25
C GLU A 114 8.84 18.30 -12.79
N HIS A 115 8.57 17.46 -11.79
CA HIS A 115 7.23 17.30 -11.23
C HIS A 115 6.86 18.41 -10.25
N TYR A 116 7.85 19.16 -9.73
CA TYR A 116 7.61 20.27 -8.83
C TYR A 116 7.46 21.58 -9.59
N ARG A 117 6.25 22.15 -9.55
CA ARG A 117 5.94 23.44 -10.18
C ARG A 117 6.08 24.56 -9.17
N LYS A 118 7.29 25.11 -9.07
CA LYS A 118 7.64 26.16 -8.10
C LYS A 118 6.70 27.37 -8.13
N ASN A 119 6.29 27.83 -9.31
CA ASN A 119 5.42 29.01 -9.46
C ASN A 119 3.99 28.75 -8.93
N GLU A 120 3.50 27.53 -9.11
CA GLU A 120 2.15 27.12 -8.71
C GLU A 120 2.13 26.58 -7.28
N LYS A 121 3.30 26.33 -6.67
CA LYS A 121 3.47 25.59 -5.41
C LYS A 121 2.74 24.24 -5.43
N THR A 122 2.81 23.52 -6.56
CA THR A 122 2.15 22.23 -6.73
C THR A 122 3.13 21.13 -7.09
N ILE A 123 2.79 19.88 -6.74
CA ILE A 123 3.46 18.68 -7.23
C ILE A 123 2.54 17.93 -8.18
N TYR A 124 3.07 17.57 -9.35
CA TYR A 124 2.42 16.71 -10.31
C TYR A 124 2.76 15.24 -10.05
N ILE A 125 1.73 14.40 -9.88
CA ILE A 125 1.90 12.95 -9.67
C ILE A 125 1.38 12.22 -10.90
N GLU A 126 2.30 11.57 -11.61
CA GLU A 126 2.01 10.77 -12.80
C GLU A 126 1.72 9.31 -12.49
N ARG A 127 0.94 8.65 -13.37
CA ARG A 127 0.80 7.19 -13.41
C ARG A 127 0.37 6.59 -12.06
N THR A 128 -0.60 7.23 -11.42
CA THR A 128 -1.20 6.71 -10.19
C THR A 128 -2.13 5.53 -10.50
N LYS A 129 -2.87 5.04 -9.50
CA LYS A 129 -3.84 3.94 -9.68
C LYS A 129 -4.77 4.24 -10.86
N PHE A 130 -4.94 3.26 -11.76
CA PHE A 130 -5.73 3.37 -12.99
C PHE A 130 -5.18 4.34 -14.05
N ASN A 131 -3.86 4.59 -14.05
CA ASN A 131 -3.20 5.48 -14.99
C ASN A 131 -3.78 6.91 -14.99
N LYS A 132 -4.20 7.36 -13.80
CA LYS A 132 -4.65 8.73 -13.58
C LYS A 132 -3.50 9.59 -13.10
N ASP A 133 -3.56 10.86 -13.44
CA ASP A 133 -2.64 11.87 -12.97
C ASP A 133 -3.36 12.82 -12.02
N ARG A 134 -2.61 13.46 -11.12
CA ARG A 134 -3.15 14.46 -10.20
C ARG A 134 -2.15 15.56 -9.91
N LEU A 135 -2.67 16.76 -9.71
CA LEU A 135 -1.91 17.92 -9.26
C LEU A 135 -2.27 18.18 -7.80
N ILE A 136 -1.28 18.21 -6.91
CA ILE A 136 -1.49 18.43 -5.48
C ILE A 136 -0.86 19.77 -5.09
N PRO A 137 -1.61 20.70 -4.45
CA PRO A 137 -1.04 21.90 -3.85
C PRO A 137 -0.19 21.53 -2.63
N LEU A 138 0.97 22.15 -2.50
CA LEU A 138 1.78 22.03 -1.30
C LEU A 138 1.24 22.97 -0.21
N PRO A 139 1.19 22.52 1.06
CA PRO A 139 0.87 23.39 2.18
C PRO A 139 1.89 24.54 2.24
N GLU A 140 1.43 25.73 2.64
CA GLU A 140 2.35 26.80 2.99
C GLU A 140 3.12 26.42 4.25
N ALA A 141 4.42 26.74 4.27
CA ALA A 141 5.30 26.53 5.41
C ALA A 141 5.03 27.55 6.52
#